data_AF-A0A528IMC7-F1
#
_entry.id   AF-A0A528IMC7-F1
#
_cell.length_a   1.000
_cell.length_b   1.000
_cell.length_c   1.000
_cell.angle_alpha   90.00
_cell.angle_beta   90.00
_cell.angle_gamma   90.00
#
_symmetry.space_group_name_H-M   'P 1'
#
loop_
_entity.id
_entity.type
_entity.pdbx_description
1 polymer ?
#
loop_
_entity_poly.entity_id
_entity_poly.type
_entity_poly.pdbx_seq_one_letter_code
_entity_poly.pdbx_strand_id
1 'polypeptide(L)' 'VILVPQIEAALPLVDRIAAEHVELAIDEPEAFLARMRNAGAVFLGRHTPEAIGDYVGGSNHVLPTARSARFSS' A
#
# COMPACT_ATOMS: atom_id res chain seq x y z
N VAL A 1 8.49 -5.61 12.01
CA VAL A 1 7.09 -5.74 12.45
C VAL A 1 6.74 -4.54 13.32
N ILE A 2 5.65 -3.84 13.02
CA ILE A 2 5.14 -2.73 13.85
C ILE A 2 3.80 -3.19 14.40
N LEU A 3 3.70 -3.29 15.72
CA LEU A 3 2.43 -3.63 16.37
C LEU A 3 1.64 -2.35 16.64
N VAL A 4 0.37 -2.37 16.28
CA VAL A 4 -0.57 -1.28 16.54
C VAL A 4 -1.78 -1.85 17.29
N PRO A 5 -2.44 -1.06 18.16
CA PRO A 5 -3.57 -1.55 18.94
C PRO A 5 -4.81 -1.84 18.08
N GLN A 6 -4.94 -1.15 16.94
CA GLN A 6 -6.03 -1.32 15.97
C GLN A 6 -5.58 -0.81 14.59
N ILE A 7 -6.28 -1.19 13.53
CA ILE A 7 -5.86 -0.92 12.16
C ILE A 7 -5.81 0.58 11.83
N GLU A 8 -6.70 1.39 12.40
CA GLU A 8 -6.74 2.83 12.18
C GLU A 8 -5.46 3.54 12.64
N ALA A 9 -4.80 2.99 13.66
CA ALA A 9 -3.53 3.52 14.16
C ALA A 9 -2.37 3.28 13.18
N ALA A 10 -2.52 2.37 12.20
CA ALA A 10 -1.54 2.16 11.15
C ALA A 10 -1.55 3.28 10.09
N LEU A 11 -2.68 3.97 9.88
CA LEU A 11 -2.83 4.95 8.82
C LEU A 11 -1.75 6.05 8.79
N PRO A 12 -1.48 6.79 9.90
CA PRO A 12 -0.40 7.78 9.91
C PRO A 12 0.99 7.16 9.76
N LEU A 13 1.16 5.87 10.07
CA LEU A 13 2.44 5.17 9.90
C LEU A 13 2.66 4.81 8.44
N VAL A 14 1.66 4.24 7.78
CA VAL A 14 1.72 3.88 6.35
C VAL A 14 2.00 5.13 5.50
N ASP A 15 1.31 6.23 5.76
CA ASP A 15 1.55 7.51 5.08
C ASP A 15 3.00 8.04 5.28
N ARG A 16 3.58 7.85 6.47
CA ARG A 16 4.96 8.27 6.75
C ARG A 16 5.99 7.33 6.14
N ILE A 17 5.69 6.04 6.09
CA ILE A 17 6.51 5.03 5.43
C ILE A 17 6.54 5.32 3.94
N ALA A 18 5.39 5.63 3.32
CA ALA A 18 5.25 5.91 1.88
C ALA A 18 5.91 4.80 1.06
N ALA A 19 5.43 3.57 1.25
CA ALA A 19 6.02 2.39 0.63
C ALA A 19 5.82 2.40 -0.89
N GLU A 20 6.72 1.73 -1.60
CA GLU A 20 6.56 1.39 -3.01
C GLU A 20 5.32 0.51 -3.22
N HIS A 21 5.24 -0.59 -2.47
CA HIS A 21 4.12 -1.55 -2.49
C HIS A 21 3.42 -1.60 -1.12
N VAL A 22 2.08 -1.50 -1.11
CA VAL A 22 1.25 -1.69 0.09
C VAL A 22 0.24 -2.80 -0.16
N GLU A 23 0.26 -3.85 0.64
CA GLU A 23 -0.78 -4.89 0.64
C GLU A 23 -1.76 -4.68 1.79
N LEU A 24 -3.06 -4.58 1.48
CA LEU A 24 -4.15 -4.44 2.45
C LEU A 24 -4.92 -5.75 2.57
N ALA A 25 -4.40 -6.67 3.37
CA ALA A 25 -5.02 -7.97 3.68
C ALA A 25 -5.96 -7.90 4.91
N ILE A 26 -6.91 -6.98 4.88
CA ILE A 26 -7.91 -6.72 5.94
C ILE A 26 -9.34 -6.87 5.39
N ASP A 27 -10.36 -6.79 6.25
CA ASP A 27 -11.76 -7.04 5.84
C ASP A 27 -12.39 -5.88 5.05
N GLU A 28 -12.03 -4.63 5.34
CA GLU A 28 -12.53 -3.43 4.63
C GLU A 28 -11.37 -2.62 4.01
N PRO A 29 -10.62 -3.19 3.04
CA PRO A 29 -9.40 -2.58 2.52
C PRO A 29 -9.68 -1.29 1.72
N GLU A 30 -10.83 -1.17 1.06
CA GLU A 30 -11.23 0.02 0.31
C GLU A 30 -11.44 1.23 1.24
N ALA A 31 -12.04 1.01 2.42
CA ALA A 31 -12.26 2.07 3.41
C ALA A 31 -10.93 2.59 3.99
N PHE A 32 -9.94 1.71 4.17
CA PHE A 32 -8.59 2.10 4.57
C PHE A 32 -7.86 2.85 3.45
N LEU A 33 -7.91 2.33 2.22
CA LEU A 33 -7.31 2.95 1.04
C LEU A 33 -7.83 4.38 0.82
N ALA A 34 -9.13 4.61 0.97
CA ALA A 34 -9.76 5.92 0.78
C ALA A 34 -9.17 7.02 1.68
N ARG A 35 -8.49 6.65 2.77
CA ARG A 35 -7.86 7.57 3.73
C ARG A 35 -6.34 7.63 3.61
N MET A 36 -5.73 6.68 2.91
CA MET A 36 -4.29 6.58 2.71
C MET A 36 -3.85 7.52 1.60
N ARG A 37 -2.70 8.17 1.75
CA ARG A 37 -2.24 9.21 0.81
C ARG A 37 -0.96 8.83 0.06
N ASN A 38 -0.07 8.08 0.70
CA ASN A 38 1.26 7.83 0.14
C ASN A 38 1.52 6.32 -0.07
N ALA A 39 1.49 5.89 -1.32
CA ALA A 39 1.91 4.57 -1.78
C ALA A 39 2.25 4.63 -3.28
N GLY A 40 3.17 3.78 -3.76
CA GLY A 40 3.40 3.61 -5.21
C GLY A 40 2.27 2.81 -5.85
N ALA A 41 2.09 1.57 -5.41
CA ALA A 41 0.96 0.71 -5.75
C ALA A 41 0.32 0.10 -4.50
N VAL A 42 -0.99 -0.17 -4.59
CA VAL A 42 -1.77 -0.75 -3.51
C VAL A 42 -2.48 -2.00 -3.99
N PHE A 43 -2.32 -3.08 -3.24
CA PHE A 43 -2.91 -4.38 -3.51
C PHE A 43 -4.00 -4.68 -2.47
N LEU A 44 -5.24 -4.86 -2.93
CA LEU A 44 -6.41 -4.98 -2.05
C LEU A 44 -6.84 -6.43 -1.90
N GLY A 45 -7.01 -6.86 -0.64
CA GLY A 45 -7.56 -8.17 -0.31
C GLY A 45 -6.54 -9.31 -0.32
N ARG A 46 -6.99 -10.47 0.14
CA ARG A 46 -6.13 -11.63 0.47
C ARG A 46 -5.68 -12.46 -0.74
N HIS A 47 -6.12 -12.09 -1.94
CA HIS A 47 -5.84 -12.82 -3.18
C HIS A 47 -5.08 -11.97 -4.21
N THR A 48 -4.53 -10.84 -3.79
CA THR A 48 -3.85 -9.89 -4.66
C THR A 48 -2.41 -9.75 -4.18
N PRO A 49 -1.56 -10.77 -4.31
CA PRO A 49 -0.15 -10.65 -3.93
C PRO A 49 0.55 -9.66 -4.88
N GLU A 50 1.57 -8.96 -4.39
CA GLU A 50 2.36 -8.01 -5.18
C GLU A 50 2.87 -8.60 -6.50
N ALA A 51 3.25 -9.87 -6.51
CA ALA A 51 3.65 -10.59 -7.72
C ALA A 51 2.64 -10.51 -8.88
N ILE A 52 1.33 -10.38 -8.61
CA ILE A 52 0.36 -10.15 -9.69
C ILE A 52 0.64 -8.81 -10.38
N GLY A 53 0.88 -7.73 -9.63
CA GLY A 53 1.19 -6.41 -10.18
C GLY A 53 2.51 -6.37 -10.95
N ASP A 54 3.49 -7.17 -10.54
CA ASP A 54 4.79 -7.26 -11.20
C ASP A 54 4.72 -7.86 -12.61
N TYR A 55 3.82 -8.82 -12.82
CA TYR A 55 3.84 -9.63 -14.04
C TYR A 55 2.61 -9.46 -14.92
N VAL A 56 1.40 -9.52 -14.33
CA VAL A 56 0.17 -9.74 -15.10
C VAL A 56 -1.01 -8.83 -14.72
N GLY A 57 -0.84 -7.97 -13.72
CA GLY A 57 -1.89 -7.09 -13.19
C GLY A 57 -2.23 -5.91 -14.11
N GLY A 58 -1.32 -5.55 -15.02
CA GLY A 58 -1.50 -4.50 -16.02
C GLY A 58 -1.07 -3.09 -15.59
N SER A 59 -0.88 -2.86 -14.29
CA SER A 59 -0.16 -1.68 -13.79
C SER A 59 1.33 -1.74 -14.12
N ASN A 60 2.02 -0.59 -14.11
CA ASN A 60 3.47 -0.56 -14.26
C ASN A 60 4.14 -0.84 -12.91
N HIS A 61 5.12 -1.74 -12.88
CA HIS A 61 5.88 -2.08 -11.67
C HIS A 61 7.13 -1.20 -11.44
N VAL A 62 7.43 -0.26 -12.34
CA VAL A 62 8.48 0.74 -12.12
C VAL A 62 7.89 1.86 -11.28
N LEU A 63 8.14 1.81 -9.97
CA LEU A 63 7.45 2.64 -8.99
C LEU A 63 8.41 3.47 -8.10
N PRO A 64 7.88 4.50 -7.41
CA PRO A 64 8.62 5.29 -6.44
C PRO A 64 9.16 4.48 -5.24
N THR A 65 10.48 4.36 -5.13
CA THR A 65 11.16 3.66 -4.02
C THR A 65 11.65 4.60 -2.91
N ALA A 66 12.16 4.06 -1.81
CA ALA A 66 12.84 4.84 -0.75
C ALA A 66 12.05 6.05 -0.23
N ARG A 67 10.72 5.87 -0.10
CA ARG A 67 9.76 6.89 0.35
C ARG A 67 9.50 8.04 -0.64
N SER A 68 9.90 7.91 -1.90
CA SER A 68 9.61 8.90 -2.96
C SER A 68 8.15 8.92 -3.38
N ALA A 69 7.34 7.91 -3.01
CA ALA A 69 5.89 7.88 -3.17
C ALA A 69 5.14 9.07 -2.50
N ARG A 70 5.83 9.89 -1.71
CA ARG A 70 5.31 11.19 -1.22
C ARG A 70 5.20 12.27 -2.30
N PHE A 71 5.90 12.14 -3.42
CA PHE A 71 6.03 13.22 -4.41
C PHE A 71 6.22 12.76 -5.86
N SER A 72 6.30 11.46 -6.14
CA SER A 72 6.43 10.92 -7.50
C SER A 72 5.43 9.81 -7.78
N SER A 73 5.30 9.47 -9.06
CA SER A 73 4.49 8.36 -9.60
C SER A 73 5.30 7.61 -10.64
#